data_AF-A0A7Z0WIM9-F1
#
_entry.id   AF-A0A7Z0WIM9-F1
#
_cell.length_a   1.000
_cell.length_b   1.000
_cell.length_c   1.000
_cell.angle_alpha   90.00
_cell.angle_beta   90.00
_cell.angle_gamma   90.00
#
_symmetry.space_group_name_H-M   'P 1'
#
loop_
_entity.id
_entity.type
_entity.pdbx_description
1 polymer ?
#
loop_
_entity_poly.entity_id
_entity_poly.type
_entity_poly.pdbx_seq_one_letter_code
_entity_poly.pdbx_strand_id
1 'polypeptide(L)'
;MRHLRCHWGEEDIWFHFELDPDGWVTRQIELQGPAETPIAAASLDEELRARDAGTLTEYENTYGLTSEKPLDPADLPDPEPIPPDEFERLWQHARTTLESRQKP
;
A
#
# COMPACT_ATOMS: atom_id res chain seq x y z
N MET A 1 -6.33 4.02 -13.97
CA MET A 1 -5.92 3.93 -12.57
C MET A 1 -5.49 5.32 -12.13
N ARG A 2 -5.75 5.65 -10.87
CA ARG A 2 -5.35 6.90 -10.23
C ARG A 2 -4.35 6.57 -9.12
N HIS A 3 -3.37 7.43 -8.90
CA HIS A 3 -2.45 7.33 -7.78
C HIS A 3 -2.61 8.55 -6.89
N LEU A 4 -2.66 8.32 -5.58
CA LEU A 4 -2.77 9.39 -4.60
C LEU A 4 -1.97 9.05 -3.35
N ARG A 5 -1.59 10.07 -2.61
CA ARG A 5 -1.03 9.93 -1.27
C ARG A 5 -1.78 10.80 -0.27
N CYS A 6 -1.74 10.41 0.99
CA CYS A 6 -2.19 11.23 2.11
C CYS A 6 -1.38 10.88 3.37
N HIS A 7 -1.25 11.84 4.28
CA HIS A 7 -0.59 11.64 5.56
C HIS A 7 -1.60 11.46 6.68
N TRP A 8 -1.45 10.37 7.43
CA TRP A 8 -2.22 10.12 8.65
C TRP A 8 -1.38 10.52 9.86
N GLY A 9 -1.56 11.77 10.29
CA GLY A 9 -0.69 12.39 11.30
C GLY A 9 -0.74 11.77 12.69
N GLU A 10 -1.83 11.07 13.06
CA GLU A 10 -1.94 10.40 14.37
C GLU A 10 -0.96 9.22 14.50
N GLU A 11 -0.71 8.51 13.40
CA GLU A 11 0.17 7.34 13.36
C GLU A 11 1.51 7.64 12.68
N ASP A 12 1.65 8.86 12.15
CA ASP A 12 2.78 9.31 11.33
C ASP A 12 3.05 8.35 10.15
N ILE A 13 1.97 8.01 9.42
CA ILE A 13 2.01 7.11 8.26
C ILE A 13 1.66 7.89 6.99
N TRP A 14 2.50 7.77 5.98
CA TRP A 14 2.17 8.14 4.61
C TRP A 14 1.56 6.96 3.88
N PHE A 15 0.31 7.10 3.49
CA PHE A 15 -0.35 6.15 2.62
C PHE A 15 -0.18 6.56 1.17
N HIS A 16 0.14 5.60 0.31
CA HIS A 16 0.13 5.77 -1.14
C HIS A 16 -0.78 4.69 -1.72
N PHE A 17 -1.78 5.11 -2.49
CA PHE A 17 -2.78 4.21 -3.06
C PHE A 17 -2.73 4.27 -4.58
N GLU A 18 -2.83 3.10 -5.20
CA GLU A 18 -3.33 2.96 -6.56
C GLU A 18 -4.81 2.56 -6.49
N LEU A 19 -5.65 3.34 -7.17
CA LEU A 19 -7.08 3.11 -7.27
C LEU A 19 -7.48 2.72 -8.70
N ASP A 20 -8.43 1.80 -8.79
CA ASP A 20 -9.18 1.58 -10.02
C ASP A 20 -10.20 2.72 -10.28
N PRO A 21 -10.91 2.71 -11.42
CA PRO A 21 -11.92 3.74 -11.72
C PRO A 21 -13.12 3.80 -10.75
N ASP A 22 -13.38 2.72 -10.01
CA ASP A 22 -14.49 2.59 -9.07
C ASP A 22 -14.08 2.95 -7.63
N GLY A 23 -12.80 3.31 -7.41
CA GLY A 23 -12.26 3.71 -6.12
C GLY A 23 -11.72 2.55 -5.28
N TRP A 24 -11.65 1.34 -5.81
CA TRP A 24 -11.03 0.21 -5.11
C TRP A 24 -9.52 0.35 -5.10
N VAL A 25 -8.92 0.07 -3.95
CA VAL A 25 -7.47 0.00 -3.78
C VAL A 25 -6.95 -1.25 -4.47
N THR A 26 -6.19 -1.07 -5.56
CA THR A 26 -5.50 -2.17 -6.25
C THR A 26 -4.12 -2.42 -5.67
N ARG A 27 -3.45 -1.36 -5.20
CA ARG A 27 -2.17 -1.42 -4.48
C ARG A 27 -2.11 -0.36 -3.38
N GLN A 28 -1.50 -0.73 -2.24
CA GLN A 28 -1.34 0.13 -1.07
C GLN A 28 0.10 0.08 -0.56
N ILE A 29 0.69 1.24 -0.29
CA ILE A 29 2.00 1.38 0.35
C ILE A 29 1.81 2.21 1.61
N GLU A 30 2.42 1.76 2.70
CA GLU A 30 2.45 2.47 3.97
C GLU A 30 3.90 2.71 4.38
N LEU A 31 4.24 3.98 4.58
CA LEU A 31 5.57 4.44 4.99
C LEU A 31 5.45 5.11 6.36
N GLN A 32 6.14 4.56 7.37
CA GLN A 32 6.07 5.04 8.75
C GLN A 32 7.22 5.98 9.08
N GLY A 33 6.87 7.08 9.76
CA GLY A 33 7.82 7.99 10.36
C GLY A 33 8.52 8.90 9.35
N PRO A 34 9.39 9.80 9.85
CA PRO A 34 10.14 10.74 9.01
C PRO A 34 11.20 10.06 8.12
N ALA A 35 11.54 8.80 8.41
CA ALA A 35 12.43 8.00 7.58
C ALA A 35 11.68 7.26 6.46
N GLU A 36 10.35 7.42 6.37
CA GLU A 36 9.48 6.76 5.40
C GLU A 36 9.73 5.24 5.35
N THR A 37 9.84 4.62 6.53
CA THR A 37 10.16 3.20 6.63
C THR A 37 8.99 2.36 6.13
N PRO A 38 9.18 1.51 5.10
CA PRO A 38 8.09 0.68 4.58
C PRO A 38 7.58 -0.29 5.64
N ILE A 39 6.28 -0.26 5.90
CA ILE A 39 5.57 -1.21 6.77
C ILE A 39 4.56 -2.07 6.02
N ALA A 40 4.03 -1.59 4.88
CA ALA A 40 3.17 -2.37 3.98
C ALA A 40 3.41 -1.99 2.50
N ALA A 41 3.19 -2.97 1.60
CA ALA A 41 3.24 -2.84 0.14
C ALA A 41 2.34 -3.92 -0.50
N ALA A 42 1.05 -3.86 -0.21
CA ALA A 42 0.05 -4.88 -0.55
C ALA A 42 -0.63 -4.63 -1.91
N SER A 43 -1.05 -5.71 -2.56
CA SER A 43 -1.77 -5.74 -3.84
C SER A 43 -3.02 -6.59 -3.69
N LEU A 44 -4.17 -6.07 -4.07
CA LEU A 44 -5.45 -6.76 -3.95
C LEU A 44 -5.48 -8.07 -4.77
N ASP A 45 -4.89 -8.07 -5.97
CA ASP A 45 -4.79 -9.28 -6.80
C ASP A 45 -3.94 -10.37 -6.13
N GLU A 46 -2.83 -9.98 -5.50
CA GLU A 46 -1.97 -10.94 -4.79
C GLU A 46 -2.63 -11.44 -3.51
N GLU A 47 -3.30 -10.56 -2.76
CA GLU A 47 -4.06 -10.89 -1.55
C GLU A 47 -5.15 -11.94 -1.86
N LEU A 48 -5.93 -11.72 -2.93
CA LEU A 48 -6.97 -12.65 -3.36
C LEU A 48 -6.39 -14.01 -3.79
N ARG A 49 -5.25 -14.03 -4.48
CA ARG A 49 -4.55 -15.27 -4.85
C ARG A 49 -4.01 -16.00 -3.61
N ALA A 50 -3.42 -15.28 -2.66
CA ALA A 50 -2.92 -15.86 -1.42
C ALA A 50 -4.07 -16.43 -0.58
N ARG A 51 -5.23 -15.76 -0.57
CA ARG A 51 -6.45 -16.28 0.08
C ARG A 51 -6.93 -17.58 -0.57
N ASP A 52 -7.02 -17.63 -1.90
CA ASP A 52 -7.42 -18.83 -2.64
C ASP A 52 -6.45 -20.00 -2.42
N ALA A 53 -5.14 -19.70 -2.33
CA ALA A 53 -4.09 -20.68 -2.06
C ALA A 53 -3.96 -21.09 -0.58
N GLY A 54 -4.67 -20.42 0.35
CA GLY A 54 -4.54 -20.66 1.79
C GLY A 54 -3.25 -20.12 2.42
N THR A 55 -2.53 -19.23 1.75
CA THR A 55 -1.26 -18.62 2.18
C THR A 55 -1.41 -17.14 2.54
N LEU A 56 -2.64 -16.70 2.85
CA LEU A 56 -2.93 -15.29 3.15
C LEU A 56 -2.12 -14.78 4.35
N THR A 57 -1.93 -15.61 5.38
CA THR A 57 -1.16 -15.24 6.56
C THR A 57 0.31 -15.01 6.23
N GLU A 58 0.95 -15.84 5.39
CA GLU A 58 2.32 -15.57 4.95
C GLU A 58 2.41 -14.28 4.12
N TYR A 59 1.42 -14.04 3.25
CA TYR A 59 1.34 -12.81 2.46
C TYR A 59 1.21 -11.56 3.34
N GLU A 60 0.25 -11.55 4.25
CA GLU A 60 -0.02 -10.45 5.17
C GLU A 60 1.20 -10.11 6.04
N ASN A 61 1.86 -11.13 6.59
CA ASN A 61 3.09 -10.94 7.36
C ASN A 61 4.22 -10.28 6.54
N THR A 62 4.17 -10.40 5.21
CA THR A 62 5.20 -9.90 4.30
C THR A 62 4.89 -8.49 3.82
N TYR A 63 3.66 -8.26 3.37
CA TYR A 63 3.28 -7.09 2.59
C TYR A 63 2.15 -6.27 3.23
N GLY A 64 1.53 -6.76 4.31
CA GLY A 64 0.27 -6.21 4.81
C GLY A 64 -0.92 -6.58 3.92
N LEU A 65 -2.03 -5.86 4.09
CA LEU A 65 -3.27 -6.02 3.32
C LEU A 65 -3.68 -4.70 2.68
N THR A 66 -4.51 -4.79 1.64
CA THR A 66 -5.14 -3.60 1.07
C THR A 66 -6.35 -3.17 1.88
N SER A 67 -6.79 -1.92 1.70
CA SER A 67 -8.04 -1.44 2.31
C SER A 67 -9.23 -2.28 1.83
N GLU A 68 -10.04 -2.78 2.78
CA GLU A 68 -11.17 -3.69 2.50
C GLU A 68 -12.37 -3.01 1.80
N LYS A 69 -12.34 -1.68 1.66
CA LYS A 69 -13.42 -0.86 1.12
C LYS A 69 -12.88 0.12 0.06
N PRO A 70 -13.71 0.51 -0.90
CA PRO A 70 -13.35 1.58 -1.81
C PRO A 70 -13.11 2.88 -1.03
N LEU A 71 -12.14 3.66 -1.49
CA LEU A 71 -11.81 4.95 -0.91
C LEU A 71 -12.48 6.07 -1.71
N ASP A 72 -13.19 6.95 -1.01
CA ASP A 72 -13.52 8.27 -1.54
C ASP A 72 -12.37 9.22 -1.19
N PRO A 73 -11.71 9.84 -2.18
CA PRO A 73 -10.72 10.88 -1.93
C PRO A 73 -11.21 12.00 -0.99
N ALA A 74 -12.50 12.33 -1.00
CA ALA A 74 -13.06 13.34 -0.11
C ALA A 74 -12.99 12.96 1.38
N ASP A 75 -12.88 11.66 1.68
CA ASP A 75 -12.73 11.13 3.04
C ASP A 75 -11.26 11.04 3.48
N LEU A 76 -10.31 11.28 2.58
CA LEU A 76 -8.88 11.23 2.88
C LEU A 76 -8.36 12.61 3.35
N PRO A 77 -7.41 12.64 4.30
CA PRO A 77 -6.80 13.89 4.75
C PRO A 77 -5.85 14.46 3.68
N ASP A 78 -6.18 15.63 3.13
CA ASP A 78 -5.37 16.37 2.15
C ASP A 78 -4.77 15.47 1.04
N PRO A 79 -5.62 14.77 0.24
CA PRO A 79 -5.14 13.79 -0.72
C PRO A 79 -4.43 14.49 -1.89
N GLU A 80 -3.19 14.12 -2.14
CA GLU A 80 -2.39 14.64 -3.24
C GLU A 80 -2.28 13.59 -4.35
N PRO A 81 -2.54 13.95 -5.63
CA PRO A 81 -2.25 13.05 -6.74
C PRO A 81 -0.74 12.90 -6.90
N ILE A 82 -0.28 11.69 -7.21
CA ILE A 82 1.13 11.42 -7.51
C ILE A 82 1.29 10.84 -8.92
N PRO A 83 2.45 11.04 -9.57
CA PRO A 83 2.74 10.40 -10.85
C PRO A 83 2.78 8.87 -10.71
N PRO A 84 2.29 8.11 -11.70
CA PRO A 84 2.40 6.65 -11.71
C PRO A 84 3.84 6.14 -11.57
N ASP A 85 4.80 6.85 -12.20
CA ASP A 85 6.22 6.50 -12.12
C ASP A 85 6.81 6.70 -10.71
N GLU A 86 6.28 7.66 -9.94
CA GLU A 86 6.68 7.87 -8.56
C GLU A 86 6.14 6.75 -7.67
N PHE A 87 4.86 6.41 -7.85
CA PHE A 87 4.24 5.27 -7.16
C PHE A 87 5.02 3.97 -7.41
N GLU A 88 5.38 3.69 -8.67
CA GLU A 88 6.09 2.46 -9.01
C GLU A 88 7.49 2.39 -8.37
N ARG A 89 8.20 3.53 -8.27
CA ARG A 89 9.49 3.57 -7.56
C ARG A 89 9.33 3.26 -6.08
N LEU A 90 8.34 3.87 -5.43
CA LEU A 90 8.03 3.61 -4.02
C LEU A 90 7.64 2.15 -3.81
N TRP A 91 6.82 1.59 -4.71
CA TRP A 91 6.38 0.20 -4.69
C TRP A 91 7.57 -0.77 -4.71
N GLN A 92 8.47 -0.62 -5.68
CA GLN A 92 9.65 -1.48 -5.79
C GLN A 92 10.58 -1.34 -4.58
N HIS A 93 10.78 -0.12 -4.10
CA HIS A 93 11.61 0.14 -2.91
C HIS A 93 11.01 -0.50 -1.64
N ALA A 94 9.71 -0.32 -1.43
CA ALA A 94 9.00 -0.85 -0.28
C ALA A 94 9.08 -2.38 -0.23
N ARG A 95 8.77 -3.05 -1.35
CA ARG A 95 8.83 -4.51 -1.43
C ARG A 95 10.24 -5.06 -1.21
N THR A 96 11.25 -4.48 -1.86
CA THR A 96 12.64 -4.89 -1.66
C THR A 96 13.05 -4.81 -0.19
N THR A 97 12.62 -3.75 0.50
CA THR A 97 12.87 -3.56 1.93
C THR A 97 12.14 -4.60 2.78
N LEU A 98 10.84 -4.81 2.55
CA LEU A 98 10.02 -5.77 3.31
C LEU A 98 10.50 -7.22 3.15
N GLU A 99 10.84 -7.64 1.92
CA GLU A 99 11.42 -8.95 1.64
C GLU A 99 12.78 -9.13 2.31
N SER A 100 13.59 -8.08 2.37
CA SER A 100 14.90 -8.13 3.03
C SER A 100 14.79 -8.25 4.56
N ARG A 101 13.73 -7.71 5.17
CA ARG A 101 13.47 -7.83 6.62
C ARG A 101 13.07 -9.24 7.05
N GLN A 102 12.52 -10.04 6.14
CA GLN A 102 12.12 -11.42 6.41
C GLN A 102 13.22 -12.45 6.17
N LYS A 103 14.32 -12.04 5.54
CA LYS A 103 15.49 -12.92 5.41
C LYS A 103 16.16 -13.02 6.80
N PRO A 104 16.39 -14.25 7.30
CA PRO A 104 17.03 -14.48 8.60
C PRO A 104 18.50 -14.05 8.63
#